data_AF-A0AA92W977-F1
#
_entry.id   AF-A0AA92W977-F1
#
_cell.length_a   1.000
_cell.length_b   1.000
_cell.length_c   1.000
_cell.angle_alpha   90.00
_cell.angle_beta   90.00
_cell.angle_gamma   90.00
#
_symmetry.space_group_name_H-M   'P 1'
#
loop_
_entity.id
_entity.type
_entity.pdbx_description
1 polymer ?
#
loop_
_entity_poly.entity_id
_entity_poly.type
_entity_poly.pdbx_seq_one_letter_code
_entity_poly.pdbx_strand_id
1 'polypeptide(L)'
;MGTSQSHNLKSSPNWSATKRAMTSIAKGAENKAATNAKFIGNFGSALGNGLYRGGGNGRHGGNRGSSFGRAGGRAVRGLTTVLNNAKQYGLIASLGVENLPEDQKPKTPQEFKELLLNEIIGDNDSTMDDAAATYAMDKVLNDILSDCKDGQEIEDRLQNASEDDICEWIITFEVEYILEYSAELFQSHIFDKGSNPEDIKREIRGWLHNELDEKLSKEMTQIDFNSQDGKDYLDSLTSDILDIWKQE
;
A
#
# COMPACT_ATOMS: atom_id res chain seq x y z
N MET A 1 4.83 15.48 -24.06
CA MET A 1 5.40 16.46 -23.11
C MET A 1 4.32 16.81 -22.10
N GLY A 2 4.23 16.05 -21.01
CA GLY A 2 3.36 16.36 -19.87
C GLY A 2 4.24 16.91 -18.75
N THR A 3 3.98 18.13 -18.32
CA THR A 3 4.73 18.81 -17.27
C THR A 3 4.38 18.17 -15.93
N SER A 4 5.37 17.55 -15.29
CA SER A 4 5.34 17.15 -13.89
C SER A 4 5.03 18.39 -13.05
N GLN A 5 3.78 18.51 -12.60
CA GLN A 5 3.42 19.46 -11.56
C GLN A 5 4.16 19.02 -10.31
N SER A 6 5.18 19.79 -9.93
CA SER A 6 5.81 19.62 -8.63
C SER A 6 4.74 19.84 -7.56
N HIS A 7 4.36 18.78 -6.86
CA HIS A 7 3.51 18.89 -5.69
C HIS A 7 4.33 19.59 -4.61
N ASN A 8 4.18 20.92 -4.49
CA ASN A 8 4.72 21.65 -3.36
C ASN A 8 4.16 21.02 -2.08
N LEU A 9 5.07 20.50 -1.24
CA LEU A 9 4.75 20.02 0.11
C LEU A 9 3.82 21.02 0.79
N LYS A 10 2.60 20.59 1.09
CA LYS A 10 1.70 21.39 1.92
C LYS A 10 2.44 21.74 3.21
N SER A 11 2.37 23.01 3.62
CA SER A 11 3.02 23.53 4.82
C SER A 11 2.53 22.89 6.12
N SER A 12 1.43 22.15 6.03
CA SER A 12 0.90 21.28 7.07
C SER A 12 0.72 19.87 6.50
N PRO A 13 0.99 18.83 7.32
CA PRO A 13 1.54 18.88 8.68
C PRO A 13 3.04 19.28 8.74
N ASN A 14 3.58 19.41 9.96
CA ASN A 14 4.99 19.79 10.16
C ASN A 14 5.94 18.62 9.83
N TRP A 15 6.49 18.63 8.62
CA TRP A 15 7.40 17.62 8.11
C TRP A 15 8.86 17.73 8.58
N SER A 16 9.19 18.68 9.47
CA SER A 16 10.60 19.00 9.77
C SER A 16 11.38 17.83 10.38
N ALA A 17 10.78 17.08 11.31
CA ALA A 17 11.41 15.91 11.92
C ALA A 17 11.61 14.78 10.90
N THR A 18 10.58 14.48 10.10
CA THR A 18 10.63 13.49 9.02
C THR A 18 11.71 13.81 7.99
N LYS A 19 11.79 15.07 7.54
CA LYS A 19 12.83 15.55 6.61
C LYS A 19 14.25 15.42 7.19
N ARG A 20 14.43 15.70 8.48
CA ARG A 20 15.74 15.54 9.15
C ARG A 20 16.16 14.07 9.23
N ALA A 21 15.25 13.18 9.60
CA ALA A 21 15.51 11.74 9.63
C ALA A 21 15.88 11.22 8.23
N MET A 22 15.11 11.60 7.21
CA MET A 22 15.39 11.24 5.82
C MET A 22 16.75 11.77 5.33
N THR A 23 17.11 13.01 5.68
CA THR A 23 18.44 13.57 5.38
C THR A 23 19.56 12.76 6.05
N SER A 24 19.32 12.20 7.23
CA SER A 24 20.28 11.35 7.93
C SER A 24 20.48 10.01 7.21
N ILE A 25 19.40 9.41 6.69
CA ILE A 25 19.47 8.20 5.85
C ILE A 25 20.28 8.49 4.59
N ALA A 26 19.94 9.59 3.90
CA ALA A 26 20.61 10.00 2.66
C ALA A 26 22.11 10.29 2.84
N LYS A 27 22.55 10.64 4.06
CA LYS A 27 23.98 10.87 4.38
C LYS A 27 24.72 9.61 4.86
N GLY A 28 24.06 8.45 4.89
CA GLY A 28 24.66 7.20 5.34
C GLY A 28 24.86 7.16 6.85
N ALA A 29 23.78 7.34 7.62
CA ALA A 29 23.82 7.21 9.07
C ALA A 29 24.44 5.87 9.53
N GLU A 30 25.27 5.91 10.58
CA GLU A 30 25.92 4.71 11.14
C GLU A 30 24.92 3.66 11.65
N ASN A 31 23.83 4.13 12.30
CA ASN A 31 22.75 3.26 12.76
C ASN A 31 21.51 3.41 11.85
N LYS A 32 21.49 2.61 10.78
CA LYS A 32 20.43 2.61 9.76
C LYS A 32 19.07 2.25 10.35
N ALA A 33 18.98 1.17 11.12
CA ALA A 33 17.72 0.70 11.72
C ALA A 33 17.06 1.76 12.62
N ALA A 34 17.82 2.37 13.54
CA ALA A 34 17.28 3.42 14.41
C ALA A 34 16.89 4.69 13.62
N THR A 35 17.55 4.97 12.50
CA THR A 35 17.22 6.12 11.65
C THR A 35 15.97 5.86 10.83
N ASN A 36 15.78 4.64 10.31
CA ASN A 36 14.58 4.22 9.60
C ASN A 36 13.35 4.22 10.53
N ALA A 37 13.49 3.67 11.74
CA ALA A 37 12.45 3.74 12.77
C ALA A 37 12.06 5.20 13.09
N LYS A 38 13.04 6.08 13.26
CA LYS A 38 12.80 7.52 13.45
C LYS A 38 12.10 8.15 12.24
N PHE A 39 12.46 7.78 11.02
CA PHE A 39 11.82 8.31 9.82
C PHE A 39 10.34 7.92 9.78
N ILE A 40 10.02 6.63 9.92
CA ILE A 40 8.64 6.13 9.89
C ILE A 40 7.81 6.65 11.08
N GLY A 41 8.35 6.63 12.29
CA GLY A 41 7.66 7.16 13.47
C GLY A 41 7.34 8.66 13.36
N ASN A 42 8.30 9.46 12.85
CA ASN A 42 8.06 10.88 12.58
C ASN A 42 7.07 11.10 11.43
N PHE A 43 7.10 10.24 10.40
CA PHE A 43 6.16 10.28 9.29
C PHE A 43 4.72 10.01 9.78
N GLY A 44 4.50 8.94 10.56
CA GLY A 44 3.21 8.67 11.20
C GLY A 44 2.76 9.78 12.15
N SER A 45 3.68 10.33 12.95
CA SER A 45 3.37 11.45 13.85
C SER A 45 2.98 12.72 13.12
N ALA A 46 3.65 13.02 12.01
CA ALA A 46 3.34 14.20 11.18
C ALA A 46 1.96 14.05 10.54
N LEU A 47 1.64 12.89 9.98
CA LEU A 47 0.31 12.60 9.45
C LEU A 47 -0.79 12.75 10.54
N GLY A 48 -0.43 12.45 11.79
CA GLY A 48 -1.25 12.73 12.97
C GLY A 48 -2.56 11.95 13.02
N ASN A 49 -3.43 12.30 13.98
CA ASN A 49 -4.71 11.61 14.17
C ASN A 49 -5.72 11.84 13.02
N GLY A 50 -5.37 12.65 12.02
CA GLY A 50 -6.17 12.87 10.80
C GLY A 50 -6.24 11.67 9.87
N LEU A 51 -5.31 10.70 10.02
CA LEU A 51 -5.37 9.39 9.35
C LEU A 51 -6.58 8.55 9.79
N TYR A 52 -7.11 8.79 11.00
CA TYR A 52 -7.85 7.79 11.78
C TYR A 52 -9.37 7.91 11.74
N ARG A 53 -9.96 8.82 10.95
CA ARG A 53 -11.43 8.99 10.95
C ARG A 53 -12.06 8.65 9.61
N GLY A 54 -11.94 7.37 9.28
CA GLY A 54 -12.81 6.66 8.35
C GLY A 54 -13.77 5.69 9.03
N GLY A 55 -14.18 5.88 10.31
CA GLY A 55 -15.01 4.85 10.98
C GLY A 55 -15.65 5.19 12.33
N GLY A 56 -15.75 6.46 12.73
CA GLY A 56 -16.34 6.84 14.02
C GLY A 56 -17.72 7.46 13.88
N ASN A 57 -18.77 6.75 14.29
CA ASN A 57 -20.12 7.28 14.44
C ASN A 57 -20.12 8.37 15.54
N GLY A 58 -19.77 9.60 15.19
CA GLY A 58 -19.53 10.68 16.15
C GLY A 58 -19.76 12.05 15.53
N ARG A 59 -20.96 12.58 15.75
CA ARG A 59 -21.28 14.02 15.66
C ARG A 59 -20.15 14.83 16.30
N HIS A 60 -19.48 15.68 15.53
CA HIS A 60 -19.08 17.07 15.82
C HIS A 60 -18.01 17.50 14.81
N GLY A 61 -18.17 18.70 14.26
CA GLY A 61 -17.41 19.20 13.13
C GLY A 61 -15.97 19.61 13.44
N GLY A 62 -15.23 19.85 12.35
CA GLY A 62 -14.02 20.65 12.35
C GLY A 62 -12.71 19.87 12.26
N ASN A 63 -12.36 19.39 11.06
CA ASN A 63 -11.10 19.67 10.36
C ASN A 63 -10.89 18.63 9.24
N ARG A 64 -10.97 19.09 7.98
CA ARG A 64 -10.59 18.33 6.78
C ARG A 64 -9.06 18.30 6.72
N GLY A 65 -8.40 17.25 7.18
CA GLY A 65 -6.95 17.29 7.33
C GLY A 65 -6.23 15.95 7.49
N SER A 66 -6.46 15.00 6.58
CA SER A 66 -5.44 14.21 5.85
C SER A 66 -6.16 13.04 5.16
N SER A 67 -5.87 12.81 3.88
CA SER A 67 -6.54 11.79 3.06
C SER A 67 -5.80 10.45 2.99
N PHE A 68 -4.67 10.30 3.68
CA PHE A 68 -3.82 9.10 3.59
C PHE A 68 -4.38 7.94 4.41
N GLY A 69 -4.27 6.73 3.89
CA GLY A 69 -4.70 5.47 4.53
C GLY A 69 -6.03 4.94 4.00
N ARG A 70 -6.91 5.82 3.48
CA ARG A 70 -8.24 5.39 3.00
C ARG A 70 -8.14 4.56 1.73
N ALA A 71 -7.32 4.99 0.77
CA ALA A 71 -7.08 4.22 -0.46
C ALA A 71 -6.35 2.91 -0.16
N GLY A 72 -5.43 2.92 0.83
CA GLY A 72 -4.75 1.73 1.35
C GLY A 72 -5.72 0.65 1.83
N GLY A 73 -6.51 0.96 2.86
CA GLY A 73 -7.49 0.00 3.42
C GLY A 73 -8.54 -0.45 2.38
N ARG A 74 -8.95 0.43 1.46
CA ARG A 74 -9.81 0.03 0.33
C ARG A 74 -9.12 -0.99 -0.57
N ALA A 75 -7.87 -0.75 -0.97
CA ALA A 75 -7.13 -1.64 -1.87
C ALA A 75 -6.91 -3.03 -1.26
N VAL A 76 -6.54 -3.12 0.02
CA VAL A 76 -6.36 -4.43 0.66
C VAL A 76 -7.68 -5.19 0.81
N ARG A 77 -8.78 -4.49 1.09
CA ARG A 77 -10.13 -5.09 1.06
C ARG A 77 -10.54 -5.52 -0.34
N GLY A 78 -10.17 -4.76 -1.37
CA GLY A 78 -10.38 -5.15 -2.77
C GLY A 78 -9.64 -6.43 -3.12
N LEU A 79 -8.35 -6.53 -2.74
CA LEU A 79 -7.53 -7.73 -2.94
C LEU A 79 -8.16 -8.96 -2.27
N THR A 80 -8.51 -8.86 -0.99
CA THR A 80 -9.15 -9.98 -0.27
C THR A 80 -10.50 -10.35 -0.88
N THR A 81 -11.30 -9.37 -1.32
CA THR A 81 -12.57 -9.63 -2.04
C THR A 81 -12.35 -10.40 -3.34
N VAL A 82 -11.38 -10.00 -4.16
CA VAL A 82 -11.01 -10.71 -5.39
C VAL A 82 -10.59 -12.14 -5.09
N LEU A 83 -9.73 -12.35 -4.09
CA LEU A 83 -9.27 -13.70 -3.71
C LEU A 83 -10.42 -14.60 -3.29
N ASN A 84 -11.36 -14.09 -2.49
CA ASN A 84 -12.55 -14.84 -2.09
C ASN A 84 -13.45 -15.17 -3.27
N ASN A 85 -13.70 -14.20 -4.15
CA ASN A 85 -14.56 -14.41 -5.30
C ASN A 85 -13.94 -15.41 -6.27
N ALA A 86 -12.61 -15.35 -6.48
CA ALA A 86 -11.89 -16.34 -7.27
C ALA A 86 -12.00 -17.75 -6.67
N LYS A 87 -11.85 -17.89 -5.33
CA LYS A 87 -12.02 -19.17 -4.61
C LYS A 87 -13.46 -19.70 -4.69
N GLN A 88 -14.46 -18.83 -4.65
CA GLN A 88 -15.86 -19.24 -4.56
C GLN A 88 -16.51 -19.49 -5.93
N TYR A 89 -16.18 -18.67 -6.93
CA TYR A 89 -16.88 -18.62 -8.22
C TYR A 89 -15.98 -18.87 -9.42
N GLY A 90 -14.66 -18.84 -9.23
CA GLY A 90 -13.69 -18.80 -10.33
C GLY A 90 -13.41 -17.37 -10.78
N LEU A 91 -12.19 -17.14 -11.28
CA LEU A 91 -11.70 -15.81 -11.63
C LEU A 91 -12.53 -15.19 -12.78
N ILE A 92 -12.70 -15.95 -13.86
CA ILE A 92 -13.42 -15.52 -15.06
C ILE A 92 -14.85 -15.10 -14.75
N ALA A 93 -15.57 -15.88 -13.94
CA ALA A 93 -16.92 -15.57 -13.51
C ALA A 93 -16.95 -14.36 -12.56
N SER A 94 -16.02 -14.29 -11.60
CA SER A 94 -15.96 -13.20 -10.63
C SER A 94 -15.70 -11.82 -11.26
N LEU A 95 -14.86 -11.77 -12.29
CA LEU A 95 -14.55 -10.54 -13.04
C LEU A 95 -15.58 -10.25 -14.13
N GLY A 96 -16.61 -11.09 -14.29
CA GLY A 96 -17.62 -10.94 -15.34
C GLY A 96 -17.07 -11.03 -16.76
N VAL A 97 -15.91 -11.67 -16.95
CA VAL A 97 -15.22 -11.77 -18.25
C VAL A 97 -16.08 -12.49 -19.29
N GLU A 98 -16.94 -13.42 -18.86
CA GLU A 98 -17.88 -14.11 -19.74
C GLU A 98 -18.88 -13.16 -20.44
N ASN A 99 -19.20 -12.04 -19.79
CA ASN A 99 -20.14 -11.04 -20.29
C ASN A 99 -19.48 -10.01 -21.21
N LEU A 100 -18.14 -10.04 -21.34
CA LEU A 100 -17.41 -9.13 -22.21
C LEU A 100 -17.48 -9.60 -23.68
N PRO A 101 -17.56 -8.68 -24.64
CA PRO A 101 -17.33 -8.97 -26.06
C PRO A 101 -16.01 -9.73 -26.29
N GLU A 102 -15.96 -10.63 -27.27
CA GLU A 102 -14.77 -11.48 -27.55
C GLU A 102 -13.48 -10.69 -27.84
N ASP A 103 -13.60 -9.48 -28.37
CA ASP A 103 -12.49 -8.57 -28.61
C ASP A 103 -11.99 -7.86 -27.34
N GLN A 104 -12.80 -7.82 -26.28
CA GLN A 104 -12.50 -7.19 -25.00
C GLN A 104 -12.13 -8.18 -23.90
N LYS A 105 -12.26 -9.49 -24.15
CA LYS A 105 -11.81 -10.52 -23.20
C LYS A 105 -10.29 -10.45 -23.05
N PRO A 106 -9.76 -10.51 -21.82
CA PRO A 106 -8.32 -10.53 -21.58
C PRO A 106 -7.70 -11.81 -22.18
N LYS A 107 -6.60 -11.63 -22.91
CA LYS A 107 -5.85 -12.67 -23.61
C LYS A 107 -4.44 -12.83 -23.06
N THR A 108 -3.94 -11.82 -22.36
CA THR A 108 -2.58 -11.81 -21.80
C THR A 108 -2.60 -11.63 -20.28
N PRO A 109 -1.58 -12.11 -19.55
CA PRO A 109 -1.45 -11.85 -18.11
C PRO A 109 -1.48 -10.36 -17.76
N GLN A 110 -0.94 -9.51 -18.63
CA GLN A 110 -0.96 -8.06 -18.45
C GLN A 110 -2.39 -7.50 -18.51
N GLU A 111 -3.24 -7.96 -19.43
CA GLU A 111 -4.64 -7.54 -19.50
C GLU A 111 -5.44 -8.04 -18.30
N PHE A 112 -5.17 -9.26 -17.83
CA PHE A 112 -5.73 -9.76 -16.57
C PHE A 112 -5.30 -8.92 -15.37
N LYS A 113 -4.02 -8.54 -15.30
CA LYS A 113 -3.52 -7.65 -14.25
C LYS A 113 -4.25 -6.32 -14.24
N GLU A 114 -4.45 -5.70 -15.40
CA GLU A 114 -5.17 -4.42 -15.52
C GLU A 114 -6.63 -4.54 -15.06
N LEU A 115 -7.30 -5.64 -15.40
CA LEU A 115 -8.65 -5.92 -14.90
C LEU A 115 -8.68 -6.11 -13.38
N LEU A 116 -7.75 -6.91 -12.84
CA LEU A 116 -7.61 -7.12 -11.40
C LEU A 116 -7.33 -5.82 -10.65
N LEU A 117 -6.41 -5.01 -11.16
CA LEU A 117 -6.06 -3.72 -10.56
C LEU A 117 -7.28 -2.79 -10.54
N ASN A 118 -8.04 -2.72 -11.64
CA ASN A 118 -9.26 -1.93 -11.72
C ASN A 118 -10.34 -2.44 -10.77
N GLU A 119 -10.53 -3.75 -10.64
CA GLU A 119 -11.48 -4.34 -9.69
C GLU A 119 -11.10 -4.05 -8.24
N ILE A 120 -9.80 -4.11 -7.92
CA ILE A 120 -9.29 -3.91 -6.56
C ILE A 120 -9.33 -2.43 -6.13
N ILE A 121 -8.87 -1.54 -7.01
CA ILE A 121 -8.77 -0.10 -6.70
C ILE A 121 -10.12 0.59 -6.88
N GLY A 122 -10.89 0.19 -7.89
CA GLY A 122 -12.13 0.83 -8.30
C GLY A 122 -11.94 2.27 -8.79
N ASP A 123 -13.05 3.01 -8.84
CA ASP A 123 -13.02 4.45 -9.14
C ASP A 123 -12.19 5.19 -8.08
N ASN A 124 -11.27 6.04 -8.52
CA ASN A 124 -10.40 6.80 -7.64
C ASN A 124 -10.39 8.30 -7.97
N ASP A 125 -10.14 9.13 -6.95
CA ASP A 125 -10.20 10.59 -7.04
C ASP A 125 -8.89 11.20 -7.57
N SER A 126 -7.98 10.37 -8.11
CA SER A 126 -6.63 10.75 -8.55
C SER A 126 -5.83 11.52 -7.49
N THR A 127 -6.05 11.21 -6.21
CA THR A 127 -5.29 11.80 -5.12
C THR A 127 -3.92 11.14 -5.00
N MET A 128 -2.99 11.80 -4.28
CA MET A 128 -1.70 11.19 -3.95
C MET A 128 -1.86 9.88 -3.15
N ASP A 129 -2.93 9.78 -2.37
CA ASP A 129 -3.28 8.55 -1.64
C ASP A 129 -3.68 7.43 -2.61
N ASP A 130 -4.58 7.73 -3.55
CA ASP A 130 -5.01 6.79 -4.58
C ASP A 130 -3.86 6.37 -5.49
N ALA A 131 -2.98 7.30 -5.86
CA ALA A 131 -1.82 7.03 -6.69
C ALA A 131 -0.85 6.07 -6.00
N ALA A 132 -0.56 6.28 -4.71
CA ALA A 132 0.29 5.39 -3.93
C ALA A 132 -0.33 4.00 -3.78
N ALA A 133 -1.63 3.91 -3.49
CA ALA A 133 -2.34 2.63 -3.39
C ALA A 133 -2.35 1.88 -4.73
N THR A 134 -2.58 2.59 -5.84
CA THR A 134 -2.56 2.02 -7.19
C THR A 134 -1.16 1.49 -7.54
N TYR A 135 -0.11 2.26 -7.25
CA TYR A 135 1.27 1.83 -7.48
C TYR A 135 1.61 0.57 -6.66
N ALA A 136 1.28 0.58 -5.37
CA ALA A 136 1.56 -0.53 -4.48
C ALA A 136 0.82 -1.80 -4.90
N MET A 137 -0.45 -1.68 -5.30
CA MET A 137 -1.22 -2.83 -5.79
C MET A 137 -0.72 -3.34 -7.14
N ASP A 138 -0.31 -2.47 -8.06
CA ASP A 138 0.33 -2.91 -9.32
C ASP A 138 1.61 -3.72 -9.03
N LYS A 139 2.42 -3.30 -8.05
CA LYS A 139 3.60 -4.06 -7.61
C LYS A 139 3.23 -5.45 -7.08
N VAL A 140 2.29 -5.51 -6.15
CA VAL A 140 1.82 -6.79 -5.60
C VAL A 140 1.27 -7.69 -6.71
N LEU A 141 0.45 -7.18 -7.62
CA LEU A 141 -0.06 -7.98 -8.73
C LEU A 141 1.05 -8.42 -9.70
N ASN A 142 2.06 -7.59 -9.97
CA ASN A 142 3.21 -8.04 -10.77
C ASN A 142 3.93 -9.22 -10.12
N ASP A 143 4.08 -9.21 -8.78
CA ASP A 143 4.74 -10.27 -8.04
C ASP A 143 3.87 -11.54 -7.97
N ILE A 144 2.55 -11.40 -7.78
CA ILE A 144 1.60 -12.52 -7.80
C ILE A 144 1.60 -13.22 -9.16
N LEU A 145 1.65 -12.45 -10.25
CA LEU A 145 1.45 -12.92 -11.61
C LEU A 145 2.75 -13.19 -12.36
N SER A 146 3.92 -13.02 -11.73
CA SER A 146 5.23 -13.03 -12.40
C SER A 146 5.51 -14.31 -13.19
N ASP A 147 5.05 -15.45 -12.67
CA ASP A 147 5.27 -16.77 -13.25
C ASP A 147 4.07 -17.31 -14.04
N CYS A 148 2.97 -16.55 -14.11
CA CYS A 148 1.76 -16.95 -14.80
C CYS A 148 1.82 -16.63 -16.30
N LYS A 149 1.46 -17.60 -17.14
CA LYS A 149 1.51 -17.49 -18.61
C LYS A 149 0.17 -17.18 -19.24
N ASP A 150 -0.91 -17.60 -18.59
CA ASP A 150 -2.28 -17.46 -19.09
C ASP A 150 -3.29 -17.31 -17.94
N GLY A 151 -4.55 -17.05 -18.29
CA GLY A 151 -5.61 -16.82 -17.32
C GLY A 151 -5.91 -18.00 -16.39
N GLN A 152 -5.63 -19.24 -16.81
CA GLN A 152 -5.84 -20.41 -15.96
C GLN A 152 -4.75 -20.48 -14.88
N GLU A 153 -3.48 -20.27 -15.23
CA GLU A 153 -2.40 -20.22 -14.23
C GLU A 153 -2.62 -19.08 -13.23
N ILE A 154 -3.19 -17.94 -13.66
CA ILE A 154 -3.59 -16.84 -12.78
C ILE A 154 -4.71 -17.26 -11.83
N GLU A 155 -5.76 -17.88 -12.35
CA GLU A 155 -6.87 -18.37 -11.52
C GLU A 155 -6.37 -19.38 -10.48
N ASP A 156 -5.54 -20.32 -10.89
CA ASP A 156 -4.94 -21.32 -10.01
C ASP A 156 -4.08 -20.66 -8.93
N ARG A 157 -3.28 -19.62 -9.27
CA ARG A 157 -2.46 -18.89 -8.29
C ARG A 157 -3.30 -18.19 -7.22
N LEU A 158 -4.41 -17.56 -7.62
CA LEU A 158 -5.31 -16.85 -6.72
C LEU A 158 -6.16 -17.81 -5.87
N GLN A 159 -6.65 -18.90 -6.46
CA GLN A 159 -7.45 -19.91 -5.74
C GLN A 159 -6.63 -20.69 -4.72
N ASN A 160 -5.38 -21.03 -5.05
CA ASN A 160 -4.50 -21.81 -4.18
C ASN A 160 -3.65 -20.95 -3.25
N ALA A 161 -3.89 -19.64 -3.17
CA ALA A 161 -3.21 -18.74 -2.26
C ALA A 161 -3.42 -19.20 -0.80
N SER A 162 -2.31 -19.53 -0.14
CA SER A 162 -2.25 -19.87 1.27
C SER A 162 -2.46 -18.65 2.16
N GLU A 163 -2.71 -18.85 3.45
CA GLU A 163 -2.78 -17.75 4.41
C GLU A 163 -1.45 -16.99 4.48
N ASP A 164 -0.32 -17.69 4.40
CA ASP A 164 1.01 -17.10 4.38
C ASP A 164 1.23 -16.24 3.13
N ASP A 165 0.81 -16.71 1.94
CA ASP A 165 0.86 -15.91 0.70
C ASP A 165 0.07 -14.61 0.86
N ILE A 166 -1.14 -14.70 1.41
CA ILE A 166 -2.03 -13.55 1.59
C ILE A 166 -1.41 -12.54 2.57
N CYS A 167 -0.82 -13.01 3.67
CA CYS A 167 -0.09 -12.16 4.61
C CYS A 167 1.09 -11.46 3.93
N GLU A 168 1.92 -12.20 3.18
CA GLU A 168 3.07 -11.64 2.45
C GLU A 168 2.64 -10.56 1.45
N TRP A 169 1.55 -10.77 0.72
CA TRP A 169 1.02 -9.79 -0.23
C TRP A 169 0.49 -8.53 0.45
N ILE A 170 -0.18 -8.67 1.59
CA ILE A 170 -0.66 -7.52 2.37
C ILE A 170 0.52 -6.73 2.94
N ILE A 171 1.53 -7.40 3.50
CA ILE A 171 2.73 -6.73 4.02
C ILE A 171 3.46 -6.01 2.88
N THR A 172 3.64 -6.67 1.75
CA THR A 172 4.27 -6.06 0.55
C THR A 172 3.50 -4.84 0.07
N PHE A 173 2.17 -4.92 0.05
CA PHE A 173 1.31 -3.77 -0.27
C PHE A 173 1.57 -2.61 0.69
N GLU A 174 1.49 -2.82 2.00
CA GLU A 174 1.65 -1.77 3.01
C GLU A 174 3.03 -1.10 2.93
N VAL A 175 4.09 -1.90 2.71
CA VAL A 175 5.45 -1.39 2.53
C VAL A 175 5.57 -0.50 1.30
N GLU A 176 5.12 -0.97 0.13
CA GLU A 176 5.18 -0.17 -1.10
C GLU A 176 4.29 1.07 -1.02
N TYR A 177 3.13 0.96 -0.39
CA TYR A 177 2.16 2.05 -0.24
C TYR A 177 2.72 3.20 0.62
N ILE A 178 3.25 2.87 1.81
CA ILE A 178 3.87 3.85 2.70
C ILE A 178 5.09 4.49 2.03
N LEU A 179 5.92 3.69 1.37
CA LEU A 179 7.11 4.19 0.69
C LEU A 179 6.77 5.11 -0.48
N GLU A 180 5.84 4.71 -1.34
CA GLU A 180 5.45 5.49 -2.51
C GLU A 180 4.84 6.82 -2.11
N TYR A 181 3.89 6.82 -1.16
CA TYR A 181 3.33 8.07 -0.67
C TYR A 181 4.40 8.98 -0.04
N SER A 182 5.35 8.41 0.71
CA SER A 182 6.44 9.19 1.29
C SER A 182 7.39 9.75 0.22
N ALA A 183 7.70 8.98 -0.81
CA ALA A 183 8.56 9.40 -1.91
C ALA A 183 7.92 10.53 -2.72
N GLU A 184 6.64 10.37 -3.06
CA GLU A 184 5.83 11.37 -3.78
C GLU A 184 5.74 12.68 -2.97
N LEU A 185 5.51 12.56 -1.67
CA LEU A 185 5.45 13.71 -0.77
C LEU A 185 6.78 14.48 -0.70
N PHE A 186 7.91 13.79 -0.80
CA PHE A 186 9.24 14.40 -0.62
C PHE A 186 10.04 14.55 -1.92
N GLN A 187 9.39 14.38 -3.08
CA GLN A 187 9.91 14.42 -4.47
C GLN A 187 11.12 15.33 -4.72
N SER A 188 11.12 16.55 -4.17
CA SER A 188 12.10 17.60 -4.48
C SER A 188 13.18 17.86 -3.41
N HIS A 189 13.18 17.13 -2.28
CA HIS A 189 14.07 17.45 -1.15
C HIS A 189 14.94 16.28 -0.66
N ILE A 190 14.60 15.04 -1.00
CA ILE A 190 15.37 13.86 -0.56
C ILE A 190 16.66 13.70 -1.36
N PHE A 191 16.66 14.05 -2.65
CA PHE A 191 17.65 13.52 -3.60
C PHE A 191 18.69 14.53 -4.10
N ASP A 192 18.59 15.80 -3.73
CA ASP A 192 19.57 16.83 -4.11
C ASP A 192 20.89 16.78 -3.29
N LYS A 193 21.06 15.79 -2.39
CA LYS A 193 22.17 15.76 -1.41
C LYS A 193 23.05 14.50 -1.44
N GLY A 194 23.18 13.85 -2.60
CA GLY A 194 24.36 13.01 -2.91
C GLY A 194 24.20 11.50 -2.85
N SER A 195 23.00 10.97 -2.58
CA SER A 195 22.71 9.52 -2.57
C SER A 195 21.60 9.17 -3.55
N ASN A 196 21.71 8.01 -4.20
CA ASN A 196 20.75 7.56 -5.20
C ASN A 196 19.37 7.28 -4.56
N PRO A 197 18.29 7.90 -5.05
CA PRO A 197 16.94 7.68 -4.57
C PRO A 197 16.54 6.22 -4.39
N GLU A 198 16.87 5.40 -5.37
CA GLU A 198 16.48 3.99 -5.41
C GLU A 198 17.21 3.18 -4.34
N ASP A 199 18.45 3.56 -3.99
CA ASP A 199 19.20 2.88 -2.94
C ASP A 199 18.61 3.20 -1.56
N ILE A 200 18.16 4.43 -1.33
CA ILE A 200 17.43 4.83 -0.11
C ILE A 200 16.09 4.10 -0.02
N LYS A 201 15.30 4.09 -1.11
CA LYS A 201 14.00 3.39 -1.16
C LYS A 201 14.20 1.91 -0.86
N ARG A 202 15.21 1.27 -1.46
CA ARG A 202 15.56 -0.14 -1.22
C ARG A 202 15.97 -0.41 0.22
N GLU A 203 16.75 0.49 0.84
CA GLU A 203 17.16 0.36 2.24
C GLU A 203 15.97 0.40 3.21
N ILE A 204 15.08 1.41 3.05
CA ILE A 204 13.91 1.55 3.93
C ILE A 204 12.94 0.39 3.69
N ARG A 205 12.72 -0.01 2.44
CA ARG A 205 11.93 -1.19 2.06
C ARG A 205 12.40 -2.46 2.77
N GLY A 206 13.68 -2.80 2.61
CA GLY A 206 14.22 -4.02 3.22
C GLY A 206 14.13 -4.01 4.74
N TRP A 207 14.30 -2.84 5.36
CA TRP A 207 14.11 -2.69 6.80
C TRP A 207 12.64 -2.86 7.21
N LEU A 208 11.69 -2.28 6.49
CA LEU A 208 10.25 -2.43 6.78
C LEU A 208 9.79 -3.89 6.69
N HIS A 209 10.16 -4.61 5.62
CA HIS A 209 9.86 -6.04 5.50
C HIS A 209 10.41 -6.83 6.69
N ASN A 210 11.70 -6.68 7.01
CA ASN A 210 12.30 -7.39 8.14
C ASN A 210 11.57 -7.14 9.48
N GLU A 211 11.03 -5.95 9.68
CA GLU A 211 10.30 -5.62 10.91
C GLU A 211 8.85 -6.10 10.90
N LEU A 212 8.17 -6.03 9.75
CA LEU A 212 6.75 -6.34 9.61
C LEU A 212 6.50 -7.82 9.39
N ASP A 213 7.36 -8.53 8.66
CA ASP A 213 7.21 -9.95 8.39
C ASP A 213 7.13 -10.76 9.70
N GLU A 214 7.95 -10.44 10.70
CA GLU A 214 7.89 -11.14 11.99
C GLU A 214 6.68 -10.73 12.84
N LYS A 215 6.33 -9.43 12.83
CA LYS A 215 5.29 -8.87 13.71
C LYS A 215 3.89 -9.20 13.21
N LEU A 216 3.62 -8.95 11.93
CA LEU A 216 2.29 -9.03 11.36
C LEU A 216 1.90 -10.45 10.96
N SER A 217 2.83 -11.28 10.46
CA SER A 217 2.48 -12.65 10.02
C SER A 217 1.87 -13.50 11.16
N LYS A 218 2.36 -13.34 12.39
CA LYS A 218 1.81 -14.04 13.56
C LYS A 218 0.42 -13.54 13.95
N GLU A 219 0.15 -12.26 13.75
CA GLU A 219 -1.13 -11.64 14.09
C GLU A 219 -2.18 -11.96 13.02
N MET A 220 -1.83 -11.78 11.75
CA MET A 220 -2.71 -11.96 10.60
C MET A 220 -3.21 -13.39 10.43
N THR A 221 -2.41 -14.40 10.76
CA THR A 221 -2.84 -15.82 10.72
C THR A 221 -3.97 -16.16 11.69
N GLN A 222 -4.31 -15.27 12.62
CA GLN A 222 -5.45 -15.44 13.54
C GLN A 222 -6.71 -14.68 13.10
N ILE A 223 -6.65 -13.96 11.98
CA ILE A 223 -7.70 -13.05 11.53
C ILE A 223 -8.39 -13.63 10.30
N ASP A 224 -9.71 -13.80 10.40
CA ASP A 224 -10.54 -14.03 9.22
C ASP A 224 -10.80 -12.70 8.51
N PHE A 225 -10.07 -12.44 7.43
CA PHE A 225 -10.21 -11.22 6.61
C PHE A 225 -11.60 -11.05 5.97
N ASN A 226 -12.43 -12.09 5.98
CA ASN A 226 -13.78 -12.06 5.41
C ASN A 226 -14.83 -11.57 6.41
N SER A 227 -14.51 -11.68 7.70
CA SER A 227 -15.31 -11.19 8.80
C SER A 227 -15.34 -9.65 8.84
N GLN A 228 -16.27 -9.09 9.61
CA GLN A 228 -16.28 -7.63 9.84
C GLN A 228 -15.03 -7.19 10.60
N ASP A 229 -14.60 -7.97 11.60
CA ASP A 229 -13.41 -7.68 12.39
C ASP A 229 -12.15 -7.67 11.52
N GLY A 230 -12.05 -8.61 10.58
CA GLY A 230 -10.95 -8.64 9.60
C GLY A 230 -10.94 -7.43 8.67
N LYS A 231 -12.11 -6.98 8.20
CA LYS A 231 -12.21 -5.76 7.39
C LYS A 231 -11.84 -4.50 8.18
N ASP A 232 -12.25 -4.44 9.44
CA ASP A 232 -11.92 -3.33 10.33
C ASP A 232 -10.41 -3.30 10.63
N TYR A 233 -9.78 -4.47 10.79
CA TYR A 233 -8.33 -4.61 10.90
C TYR A 233 -7.60 -4.12 9.65
N LEU A 234 -8.03 -4.52 8.45
CA LEU A 234 -7.42 -4.06 7.20
C LEU A 234 -7.56 -2.53 7.01
N ASP A 235 -8.65 -1.93 7.52
CA ASP A 235 -8.83 -0.48 7.49
C ASP A 235 -7.93 0.27 8.48
N SER A 236 -7.49 -0.37 9.57
CA SER A 236 -6.57 0.22 10.55
C SER A 236 -5.09 -0.11 10.29
N LEU A 237 -4.80 -1.15 9.50
CA LEU A 237 -3.46 -1.74 9.37
C LEU A 237 -2.35 -0.73 9.04
N THR A 238 -2.51 0.10 8.00
CA THR A 238 -1.50 1.13 7.67
C THR A 238 -1.20 2.03 8.86
N SER A 239 -2.24 2.39 9.61
CA SER A 239 -2.10 3.24 10.79
C SER A 239 -1.38 2.52 11.93
N ASP A 240 -1.75 1.26 12.18
CA ASP A 240 -1.15 0.44 13.22
C ASP A 240 0.35 0.23 12.94
N ILE A 241 0.72 0.01 11.66
CA ILE A 241 2.11 -0.06 11.20
C ILE A 241 2.88 1.23 11.50
N LEU A 242 2.30 2.39 11.19
CA LEU A 242 2.94 3.68 11.43
C LEU A 242 3.08 4.00 12.93
N ASP A 243 2.24 3.40 13.77
CA ASP A 243 2.23 3.60 15.22
C ASP A 243 3.29 2.79 15.95
N ILE A 244 3.79 1.69 15.37
CA ILE A 244 4.85 0.84 15.95
C ILE A 244 6.07 1.65 16.42
N TRP A 245 6.43 2.72 15.69
CA TRP A 245 7.63 3.52 15.96
C TRP A 245 7.35 4.96 16.36
N LYS A 246 6.10 5.33 16.65
CA LYS A 246 5.82 6.66 17.21
C LYS A 246 6.55 6.84 18.53
N GLN A 247 7.23 7.98 18.69
CA GLN A 247 7.85 8.34 19.95
C GLN A 247 6.80 9.00 20.84
N GLU A 248 6.68 8.54 22.08
CA GLU A 248 5.86 9.18 23.13
C GLU A 248 6.31 10.62 23.42
#